data_AF-A0A2E8A5B8-F1
#
_entry.id   AF-A0A2E8A5B8-F1
#
_cell.length_a   1.000
_cell.length_b   1.000
_cell.length_c   1.000
_cell.angle_alpha   90.00
_cell.angle_beta   90.00
_cell.angle_gamma   90.00
#
_symmetry.space_group_name_H-M   'P 1'
#
loop_
_entity.id
_entity.type
_entity.pdbx_description
1 polymer ?
#
loop_
_entity_poly.entity_id
_entity_poly.type
_entity_poly.pdbx_seq_one_letter_code
_entity_poly.pdbx_strand_id
1 'polypeptide(L)'
;MNIEVIDRLIEKDPSLESSRAALEAMKEGACCIHRSWGFGQISGFDTNREMLLIDFEEDERKSHAMDPIFCIGKLEVLPEEHILSRHRANSEEIELLAKKEPVSLIIDILSLCEDGCCATREIERILAFLLGPAKAKKWWTSTKKLLIKDPRVAVPNKKTEPYVLRDEPVKPEQEILQDFFDEKRSKFKIALA
;
A
#
# COMPACT_ATOMS: atom_id res chain seq x y z
N MET A 1 -8.94 -14.10 11.90
CA MET A 1 -9.01 -14.81 13.20
C MET A 1 -10.04 -15.93 13.06
N ASN A 2 -10.10 -16.94 13.95
CA ASN A 2 -11.16 -17.95 13.84
C ASN A 2 -12.52 -17.31 14.16
N ILE A 3 -13.55 -17.64 13.37
CA ILE A 3 -14.93 -17.18 13.53
C ILE A 3 -15.43 -17.41 14.97
N GLU A 4 -15.13 -18.56 15.58
CA GLU A 4 -15.55 -18.87 16.96
C GLU A 4 -14.94 -17.92 18.02
N VAL A 5 -13.77 -17.34 17.73
CA VAL A 5 -13.14 -16.34 18.61
C VAL A 5 -13.81 -14.99 18.42
N ILE A 6 -14.11 -14.63 17.17
CA ILE A 6 -14.79 -13.37 16.81
C ILE A 6 -16.17 -13.33 17.45
N ASP A 7 -16.94 -14.40 17.34
CA ASP A 7 -18.29 -14.49 17.93
C ASP A 7 -18.22 -14.34 19.46
N ARG A 8 -17.26 -15.00 20.12
CA ARG A 8 -17.04 -14.83 21.56
C ARG A 8 -16.67 -13.41 21.97
N LEU A 9 -15.88 -12.69 21.15
CA LEU A 9 -15.55 -11.30 21.41
C LEU A 9 -16.79 -10.40 21.27
N ILE A 10 -17.63 -10.65 20.26
CA ILE A 10 -18.86 -9.88 20.02
C ILE A 10 -19.93 -10.19 21.07
N GLU A 11 -20.04 -11.43 21.55
CA GLU A 11 -20.92 -11.77 22.67
C GLU A 11 -20.54 -11.00 23.94
N LYS A 12 -19.24 -10.77 24.18
CA LYS A 12 -18.75 -9.96 25.31
C LYS A 12 -18.97 -8.47 25.08
N ASP A 13 -18.79 -7.99 23.85
CA ASP A 13 -18.99 -6.59 23.46
C ASP A 13 -19.73 -6.51 22.10
N PRO A 14 -21.07 -6.35 22.12
CA PRO A 14 -21.88 -6.28 20.90
C PRO A 14 -21.54 -5.11 19.98
N SER A 15 -20.82 -4.08 20.45
CA SER A 15 -20.41 -2.96 19.59
C SER A 15 -19.40 -3.37 18.50
N LEU A 16 -18.68 -4.47 18.74
CA LEU A 16 -17.68 -5.03 17.83
C LEU A 16 -18.27 -5.63 16.55
N GLU A 17 -19.59 -5.87 16.49
CA GLU A 17 -20.26 -6.39 15.29
C GLU A 17 -20.02 -5.47 14.07
N SER A 18 -19.97 -4.16 14.29
CA SER A 18 -19.64 -3.17 13.26
C SER A 18 -18.23 -3.33 12.66
N SER A 19 -17.34 -4.00 13.39
CA SER A 19 -15.93 -4.23 13.03
C SER A 19 -15.63 -5.68 12.73
N ARG A 20 -16.65 -6.55 12.58
CA ARG A 20 -16.50 -7.98 12.30
C ARG A 20 -15.58 -8.26 11.11
N ALA A 21 -15.79 -7.56 9.99
CA ALA A 21 -14.97 -7.73 8.79
C ALA A 21 -13.47 -7.47 9.05
N ALA A 22 -13.14 -6.49 9.90
CA ALA A 22 -11.76 -6.21 10.28
C ALA A 22 -11.15 -7.34 11.12
N LEU A 23 -11.92 -7.91 12.05
CA LEU A 23 -11.50 -9.05 12.87
C LEU A 23 -11.34 -10.34 12.06
N GLU A 24 -12.21 -10.56 11.06
CA GLU A 24 -12.12 -11.66 10.12
C GLU A 24 -10.84 -11.57 9.28
N ALA A 25 -10.52 -10.36 8.79
CA ALA A 25 -9.31 -10.10 8.03
C ALA A 25 -8.03 -10.41 8.82
N MET A 26 -8.03 -10.29 10.17
CA MET A 26 -6.88 -10.60 11.05
C MET A 26 -6.58 -12.11 11.15
N LYS A 27 -6.42 -12.81 10.03
CA LYS A 27 -6.11 -14.24 9.93
C LYS A 27 -4.62 -14.50 10.05
N GLU A 28 -4.26 -15.69 10.53
CA GLU A 28 -2.87 -16.14 10.54
C GLU A 28 -2.30 -16.10 9.12
N GLY A 29 -1.05 -15.64 9.01
CA GLY A 29 -0.35 -15.44 7.74
C GLY A 29 -0.67 -14.12 7.04
N ALA A 30 -1.72 -13.39 7.44
CA ALA A 30 -2.04 -12.09 6.82
C ALA A 30 -0.96 -11.04 7.13
N CYS A 31 -0.57 -10.31 6.11
CA CYS A 31 0.30 -9.15 6.24
C CYS A 31 -0.47 -7.95 6.78
N CYS A 32 0.20 -7.10 7.55
CA CYS A 32 -0.42 -5.93 8.16
C CYS A 32 0.57 -4.78 8.35
N ILE A 33 0.06 -3.56 8.45
CA ILE A 33 0.82 -2.37 8.81
C ILE A 33 0.21 -1.78 10.10
N HIS A 34 1.02 -1.69 11.15
CA HIS A 34 0.65 -0.99 12.37
C HIS A 34 1.19 0.45 12.34
N ARG A 35 0.37 1.42 12.76
CA ARG A 35 0.73 2.86 12.72
C ARG A 35 2.04 3.22 13.43
N SER A 36 2.43 2.46 14.45
CA SER A 36 3.61 2.74 15.27
C SER A 36 4.73 1.70 15.16
N TRP A 37 4.44 0.52 14.59
CA TRP A 37 5.39 -0.61 14.55
C TRP A 37 5.68 -1.07 13.13
N GLY A 38 5.14 -0.36 12.13
CA GLY A 38 5.42 -0.62 10.74
C GLY A 38 4.82 -1.94 10.26
N PHE A 39 5.50 -2.53 9.28
CA PHE A 39 5.06 -3.73 8.60
C PHE A 39 5.28 -4.99 9.44
N GLY A 40 4.33 -5.91 9.37
CA GLY A 40 4.38 -7.19 10.07
C GLY A 40 3.45 -8.22 9.47
N GLN A 41 3.44 -9.39 10.11
CA GLN A 41 2.61 -10.53 9.73
C GLN A 41 1.95 -11.14 10.96
N ILE A 42 0.66 -11.44 10.86
CA ILE A 42 -0.07 -12.10 11.94
C ILE A 42 0.44 -13.55 12.03
N SER A 43 1.09 -13.89 13.14
CA SER A 43 1.64 -15.23 13.40
C SER A 43 0.65 -16.15 14.10
N GLY A 44 -0.45 -15.62 14.64
CA GLY A 44 -1.53 -16.44 15.17
C GLY A 44 -2.39 -15.73 16.21
N PHE A 45 -3.08 -16.50 17.05
CA PHE A 45 -3.91 -16.00 18.14
C PHE A 45 -3.73 -16.87 19.39
N ASP A 46 -3.38 -16.25 20.52
CA ASP A 46 -3.30 -16.90 21.81
C ASP A 46 -4.69 -16.96 22.46
N THR A 47 -5.31 -18.14 22.42
CA THR A 47 -6.66 -18.36 22.95
C THR A 47 -6.72 -18.26 24.48
N ASN A 48 -5.61 -18.49 25.19
CA ASN A 48 -5.59 -18.38 26.66
C ASN A 48 -5.57 -16.92 27.12
N ARG A 49 -4.88 -16.07 26.37
CA ARG A 49 -4.74 -14.64 26.66
C ARG A 49 -5.74 -13.76 25.91
N GLU A 50 -6.46 -14.34 24.95
CA GLU A 50 -7.32 -13.63 24.00
C GLU A 50 -6.56 -12.54 23.21
N MET A 51 -5.31 -12.82 22.84
CA MET A 51 -4.41 -11.87 22.19
C MET A 51 -4.04 -12.31 20.77
N LEU A 52 -4.04 -11.35 19.85
CA LEU A 52 -3.47 -11.52 18.51
C LEU A 52 -1.95 -11.51 18.58
N LEU A 53 -1.28 -12.43 17.88
CA LEU A 53 0.17 -12.50 17.82
C LEU A 53 0.63 -11.96 16.46
N ILE A 54 1.53 -10.97 16.50
CA ILE A 54 2.05 -10.32 15.29
C ILE A 54 3.57 -10.30 15.33
N ASP A 55 4.19 -10.66 14.21
CA ASP A 55 5.62 -10.54 13.97
C ASP A 55 5.89 -9.25 13.20
N PHE A 56 6.50 -8.26 13.84
CA PHE A 56 6.90 -7.00 13.20
C PHE A 56 8.33 -7.07 12.69
N GLU A 57 8.58 -6.48 11.51
CA GLU A 57 9.93 -6.42 10.94
C GLU A 57 10.81 -5.39 11.65
N GLU A 58 10.21 -4.29 12.14
CA GLU A 58 10.92 -3.30 12.94
C GLU A 58 11.23 -3.87 14.34
N ASP A 59 12.46 -3.63 14.81
CA ASP A 59 12.98 -4.07 16.11
C ASP A 59 12.96 -5.60 16.36
N GLU A 60 12.83 -6.43 15.32
CA GLU A 60 12.77 -7.90 15.41
C GLU A 60 11.74 -8.45 16.45
N ARG A 61 10.61 -7.74 16.62
CA ARG A 61 9.59 -8.13 17.59
C ARG A 61 8.76 -9.29 17.06
N LYS A 62 9.10 -10.49 17.51
CA LYS A 62 8.36 -11.72 17.20
C LYS A 62 7.27 -11.99 18.24
N SER A 63 6.14 -12.51 17.75
CA SER A 63 4.98 -12.93 18.54
C SER A 63 4.51 -11.85 19.53
N HIS A 64 4.49 -10.59 19.08
CA HIS A 64 4.01 -9.49 19.89
C HIS A 64 2.51 -9.65 20.12
N ALA A 65 2.14 -9.85 21.39
CA ALA A 65 0.75 -10.03 21.79
C ALA A 65 0.03 -8.67 21.85
N MET A 66 -1.05 -8.56 21.08
CA MET A 66 -1.90 -7.37 21.00
C MET A 66 -3.37 -7.73 21.24
N ASP A 67 -4.08 -6.84 21.91
CA ASP A 67 -5.52 -6.95 22.06
C ASP A 67 -6.22 -6.74 20.69
N PRO A 68 -7.07 -7.67 20.23
CA PRO A 68 -7.78 -7.55 18.95
C PRO A 68 -8.60 -6.25 18.81
N ILE A 69 -9.19 -5.77 19.90
CA ILE A 69 -9.94 -4.50 19.93
C ILE A 69 -9.00 -3.33 19.72
N PHE A 70 -7.79 -3.38 20.29
CA PHE A 70 -6.77 -2.37 20.06
C PHE A 70 -6.24 -2.37 18.62
N CYS A 71 -6.23 -3.53 17.96
CA CYS A 71 -5.88 -3.64 16.54
C CYS A 71 -6.90 -2.94 15.64
N ILE A 72 -8.17 -2.87 16.03
CA ILE A 72 -9.21 -2.15 15.27
C ILE A 72 -8.81 -0.68 15.10
N GLY A 73 -8.70 -0.24 13.85
CA GLY A 73 -8.33 1.13 13.48
C GLY A 73 -6.83 1.47 13.57
N LYS A 74 -6.00 0.64 14.21
CA LYS A 74 -4.53 0.83 14.29
C LYS A 74 -3.75 -0.10 13.39
N LEU A 75 -4.34 -1.24 13.07
CA LEU A 75 -3.79 -2.26 12.21
C LEU A 75 -4.52 -2.20 10.87
N GLU A 76 -3.75 -1.95 9.80
CA GLU A 76 -4.20 -2.06 8.43
C GLU A 76 -3.84 -3.47 7.94
N VAL A 77 -4.83 -4.36 7.80
CA VAL A 77 -4.60 -5.70 7.26
C VAL A 77 -4.59 -5.62 5.73
N LEU A 78 -3.54 -6.16 5.12
CA LEU A 78 -3.32 -6.08 3.69
C LEU A 78 -3.97 -7.28 2.97
N PRO A 79 -4.65 -7.07 1.84
CA PRO A 79 -5.15 -8.17 1.01
C PRO A 79 -3.99 -8.97 0.41
N GLU A 80 -4.27 -10.18 -0.10
CA GLU A 80 -3.24 -11.09 -0.64
C GLU A 80 -2.60 -10.54 -1.91
N GLU A 81 -3.36 -9.77 -2.68
CA GLU A 81 -2.95 -9.11 -3.92
C GLU A 81 -2.02 -7.92 -3.65
N HIS A 82 -2.05 -7.35 -2.44
CA HIS A 82 -1.21 -6.22 -2.08
C HIS A 82 0.27 -6.55 -2.31
N ILE A 83 1.04 -5.63 -2.88
CA ILE A 83 2.42 -5.89 -3.30
C ILE A 83 3.32 -6.41 -2.16
N LEU A 84 3.08 -5.94 -0.92
CA LEU A 84 3.81 -6.41 0.26
C LEU A 84 3.43 -7.85 0.64
N SER A 85 2.15 -8.21 0.53
CA SER A 85 1.67 -9.57 0.74
C SER A 85 2.24 -10.52 -0.32
N ARG A 86 2.22 -10.10 -1.59
CA ARG A 86 2.85 -10.84 -2.70
C ARG A 86 4.36 -11.02 -2.50
N HIS A 87 5.06 -9.97 -2.06
CA HIS A 87 6.48 -10.05 -1.76
C HIS A 87 6.77 -11.02 -0.60
N ARG A 88 5.90 -11.07 0.41
CA ARG A 88 6.03 -12.02 1.51
C ARG A 88 5.85 -13.47 1.07
N ALA A 89 4.94 -13.71 0.12
CA ALA A 89 4.72 -15.03 -0.46
C ALA A 89 5.83 -15.45 -1.44
N ASN A 90 6.33 -14.53 -2.26
CA ASN A 90 7.37 -14.77 -3.26
C ASN A 90 8.23 -13.52 -3.48
N SER A 91 9.29 -13.37 -2.68
CA SER A 91 10.15 -12.19 -2.75
C SER A 91 10.92 -12.11 -4.07
N GLU A 92 11.39 -13.24 -4.60
CA GLU A 92 12.19 -13.30 -5.82
C GLU A 92 11.45 -12.73 -7.04
N GLU A 93 10.16 -13.07 -7.18
CA GLU A 93 9.32 -12.56 -8.26
C GLU A 93 9.15 -11.05 -8.19
N ILE A 94 8.84 -10.51 -7.01
CA ILE A 94 8.61 -9.08 -6.83
C ILE A 94 9.92 -8.28 -6.94
N GLU A 95 11.03 -8.82 -6.45
CA GLU A 95 12.35 -8.21 -6.65
C GLU A 95 12.76 -8.20 -8.13
N LEU A 96 12.45 -9.26 -8.87
CA LEU A 96 12.69 -9.33 -10.31
C LEU A 96 11.83 -8.31 -11.06
N LEU A 97 10.55 -8.19 -10.71
CA LEU A 97 9.63 -7.19 -11.25
C LEU A 97 10.15 -5.77 -10.99
N ALA A 98 10.55 -5.48 -9.74
CA ALA A 98 11.13 -4.18 -9.36
C ALA A 98 12.39 -3.85 -10.16
N LYS A 99 13.18 -4.86 -10.55
CA LYS A 99 14.42 -4.68 -11.30
C LYS A 99 14.20 -4.54 -12.81
N LYS A 100 13.33 -5.37 -13.40
CA LYS A 100 13.13 -5.44 -14.86
C LYS A 100 12.05 -4.50 -15.36
N GLU A 101 10.97 -4.36 -14.60
CA GLU A 101 9.75 -3.66 -15.01
C GLU A 101 9.27 -2.72 -13.90
N PRO A 102 10.07 -1.69 -13.56
CA PRO A 102 9.77 -0.82 -12.42
C PRO A 102 8.48 -0.01 -12.59
N VAL A 103 8.08 0.30 -13.84
CA VAL A 103 6.82 0.97 -14.11
C VAL A 103 5.63 0.04 -13.89
N SER A 104 5.74 -1.21 -14.32
CA SER A 104 4.69 -2.23 -14.10
C SER A 104 4.45 -2.44 -12.60
N LEU A 105 5.51 -2.47 -11.78
CA LEU A 105 5.36 -2.55 -10.32
C LEU A 105 4.54 -1.38 -9.73
N ILE A 106 4.71 -0.17 -10.26
CA ILE A 106 3.94 0.99 -9.79
C ILE A 106 2.49 0.92 -10.27
N ILE A 107 2.25 0.44 -11.50
CA ILE A 107 0.90 0.20 -12.00
C ILE A 107 0.17 -0.83 -11.14
N ASP A 108 0.84 -1.93 -10.76
CA ASP A 108 0.30 -2.92 -9.83
C ASP A 108 -0.11 -2.26 -8.50
N ILE A 109 0.75 -1.40 -7.93
CA ILE A 109 0.43 -0.65 -6.70
C ILE A 109 -0.78 0.27 -6.91
N LEU A 110 -0.81 1.05 -7.99
CA LEU A 110 -1.90 1.97 -8.28
C LEU A 110 -3.23 1.24 -8.49
N SER A 111 -3.21 0.09 -9.17
CA SER A 111 -4.42 -0.71 -9.46
C SER A 111 -5.15 -1.21 -8.22
N LEU A 112 -4.46 -1.29 -7.07
CA LEU A 112 -5.00 -1.71 -5.79
C LEU A 112 -5.39 -0.53 -4.88
N CYS A 113 -5.09 0.70 -5.32
CA CYS A 113 -5.52 1.90 -4.63
C CYS A 113 -6.93 2.29 -5.07
N GLU A 114 -7.64 2.98 -4.19
CA GLU A 114 -8.98 3.52 -4.49
C GLU A 114 -8.92 4.42 -5.74
N ASP A 115 -9.80 4.16 -6.71
CA ASP A 115 -9.88 4.84 -8.01
C ASP A 115 -8.57 4.87 -8.81
N GLY A 116 -7.65 3.93 -8.58
CA GLY A 116 -6.34 3.93 -9.24
C GLY A 116 -5.44 5.10 -8.79
N CYS A 117 -5.79 5.77 -7.69
CA CYS A 117 -5.18 7.01 -7.24
C CYS A 117 -4.33 6.77 -5.97
N CYS A 118 -3.05 7.11 -6.02
CA CYS A 118 -2.18 6.96 -4.86
C CYS A 118 -1.32 8.20 -4.61
N ALA A 119 -1.32 8.68 -3.37
CA ALA A 119 -0.47 9.79 -2.97
C ALA A 119 1.01 9.39 -2.98
N THR A 120 1.90 10.33 -3.34
CA THR A 120 3.35 10.07 -3.37
C THR A 120 3.87 9.47 -2.06
N ARG A 121 3.38 9.98 -0.92
CA ARG A 121 3.78 9.49 0.41
C ARG A 121 3.43 8.02 0.62
N GLU A 122 2.28 7.59 0.11
CA GLU A 122 1.80 6.22 0.27
C GLU A 122 2.62 5.25 -0.58
N ILE A 123 2.88 5.60 -1.84
CA ILE A 123 3.81 4.85 -2.70
C ILE A 123 5.19 4.75 -2.03
N GLU A 124 5.73 5.86 -1.52
CA GLU A 124 7.03 5.86 -0.83
C GLU A 124 7.03 5.00 0.44
N ARG A 125 5.91 4.98 1.19
CA ARG A 125 5.72 4.12 2.37
C ARG A 125 5.77 2.64 1.98
N ILE A 126 5.00 2.24 0.98
CA ILE A 126 4.97 0.86 0.45
C ILE A 126 6.36 0.45 -0.04
N LEU A 127 7.02 1.30 -0.83
CA LEU A 127 8.36 1.02 -1.35
C LEU A 127 9.41 0.92 -0.23
N ALA A 128 9.25 1.69 0.86
CA ALA A 128 10.16 1.62 2.00
C ALA A 128 10.09 0.28 2.71
N PHE A 129 8.88 -0.28 2.89
CA PHE A 129 8.73 -1.65 3.40
C PHE A 129 9.21 -2.71 2.40
N LEU A 130 8.97 -2.51 1.10
CA LEU A 130 9.33 -3.48 0.07
C LEU A 130 10.83 -3.61 -0.17
N LEU A 131 11.54 -2.48 -0.28
CA LEU A 131 12.94 -2.43 -0.71
C LEU A 131 13.90 -2.00 0.41
N GLY A 132 13.38 -1.54 1.53
CA GLY A 132 14.13 -0.83 2.57
C GLY A 132 14.29 0.68 2.24
N PRO A 133 14.26 1.58 3.24
CA PRO A 133 14.15 3.03 3.02
C PRO A 133 15.23 3.63 2.09
N ALA A 134 16.48 3.20 2.26
CA ALA A 134 17.61 3.74 1.49
C ALA A 134 17.58 3.31 0.01
N LYS A 135 17.27 2.04 -0.26
CA LYS A 135 17.16 1.49 -1.62
C LYS A 135 15.91 2.02 -2.30
N ALA A 136 14.78 2.05 -1.58
CA ALA A 136 13.50 2.58 -2.04
C ALA A 136 13.63 4.02 -2.57
N LYS A 137 14.27 4.92 -1.81
CA LYS A 137 14.45 6.32 -2.22
C LYS A 137 15.25 6.46 -3.53
N LYS A 138 16.33 5.70 -3.67
CA LYS A 138 17.17 5.70 -4.88
C LYS A 138 16.40 5.11 -6.06
N TRP A 139 15.76 3.97 -5.85
CA TRP A 139 14.96 3.27 -6.86
C TRP A 139 13.81 4.17 -7.36
N TRP A 140 13.06 4.77 -6.44
CA TRP A 140 11.93 5.63 -6.76
C TRP A 140 12.32 6.86 -7.59
N THR A 141 13.46 7.47 -7.28
CA THR A 141 13.98 8.61 -8.05
C THR A 141 14.24 8.26 -9.51
N SER A 142 14.72 7.04 -9.79
CA SER A 142 14.94 6.55 -11.14
C SER A 142 13.63 6.16 -11.83
N THR A 143 12.73 5.47 -11.12
CA THR A 143 11.43 5.02 -11.66
C THR A 143 10.53 6.18 -12.07
N LYS A 144 10.52 7.31 -11.34
CA LYS A 144 9.74 8.50 -11.72
C LYS A 144 10.07 9.01 -13.13
N LYS A 145 11.35 8.94 -13.55
CA LYS A 145 11.76 9.35 -14.91
C LYS A 145 11.20 8.44 -16.00
N LEU A 146 10.91 7.19 -15.65
CA LEU A 146 10.28 6.23 -16.55
C LEU A 146 8.76 6.44 -16.56
N LEU A 147 8.15 6.69 -15.40
CA LEU A 147 6.71 6.95 -15.26
C LEU A 147 6.24 8.16 -16.05
N ILE A 148 7.02 9.25 -16.09
CA ILE A 148 6.69 10.45 -16.88
C ILE A 148 6.49 10.12 -18.38
N LYS A 149 7.11 9.05 -18.87
CA LYS A 149 7.02 8.62 -20.26
C LYS A 149 5.95 7.54 -20.49
N ASP A 150 5.39 6.97 -19.43
CA ASP A 150 4.41 5.90 -19.55
C ASP A 150 3.00 6.50 -19.69
N PRO A 151 2.30 6.22 -20.81
CA PRO A 151 1.01 6.83 -21.08
C PRO A 151 -0.11 6.36 -20.14
N ARG A 152 0.08 5.25 -19.42
CA ARG A 152 -0.91 4.68 -18.50
C ARG A 152 -0.95 5.37 -17.15
N VAL A 153 0.08 6.14 -16.79
CA VAL A 153 0.17 6.79 -15.47
C VAL A 153 0.18 8.30 -15.63
N ALA A 154 -0.78 8.97 -15.00
CA ALA A 154 -0.73 10.41 -14.81
C ALA A 154 0.23 10.73 -13.66
N VAL A 155 1.33 11.39 -13.99
CA VAL A 155 2.33 11.81 -13.02
C VAL A 155 1.96 13.22 -12.53
N PRO A 156 1.85 13.44 -11.21
CA PRO A 156 1.40 14.72 -10.69
C PRO A 156 2.41 15.84 -10.95
N ASN A 157 1.92 17.00 -11.39
CA ASN A 157 2.71 18.21 -11.59
C ASN A 157 3.09 18.87 -10.24
N LYS A 158 2.26 18.69 -9.20
CA LYS A 158 2.54 19.14 -7.84
C LYS A 158 2.71 17.97 -6.88
N LYS A 159 3.60 18.11 -5.89
CA LYS A 159 3.82 17.08 -4.86
C LYS A 159 2.58 16.75 -4.00
N THR A 160 1.58 17.63 -4.00
CA THR A 160 0.31 17.45 -3.28
C THR A 160 -0.72 16.65 -4.07
N GLU A 161 -0.51 16.45 -5.36
CA GLU A 161 -1.41 15.72 -6.26
C GLU A 161 -1.00 14.23 -6.31
N PRO A 162 -1.96 13.31 -6.50
CA PRO A 162 -1.69 11.87 -6.55
C PRO A 162 -1.17 11.42 -7.92
N TYR A 163 -0.54 10.25 -7.94
CA TYR A 163 -0.39 9.48 -9.17
C TYR A 163 -1.71 8.81 -9.49
N VAL A 164 -2.09 8.77 -10.77
CA VAL A 164 -3.37 8.20 -11.21
C VAL A 164 -3.11 7.18 -12.31
N LEU A 165 -3.66 5.98 -12.16
CA LEU A 165 -3.74 5.00 -13.23
C LEU A 165 -4.87 5.41 -14.20
N ARG A 166 -4.55 5.58 -15.47
CA ARG A 166 -5.51 5.97 -16.51
C ARG A 166 -6.22 4.74 -17.08
N ASP A 167 -7.52 4.87 -17.33
CA ASP A 167 -8.30 3.86 -18.05
C ASP A 167 -7.85 3.72 -19.52
N GLU A 168 -7.54 4.86 -20.15
CA GLU A 168 -7.02 4.92 -21.52
C GLU A 168 -5.59 5.52 -21.53
N PRO A 169 -4.63 4.88 -22.22
CA PRO A 169 -3.28 5.41 -22.33
C PRO A 169 -3.26 6.76 -23.08
N VAL A 170 -2.82 7.82 -22.43
CA VAL A 170 -2.64 9.16 -23.03
C VAL A 170 -1.15 9.44 -23.17
N LYS A 171 -0.70 9.77 -24.38
CA LYS A 171 0.72 10.06 -24.59
C LYS A 171 1.12 11.38 -23.91
N PRO A 172 2.37 11.51 -23.41
CA PRO A 172 2.83 12.74 -22.77
C PRO A 172 2.64 13.99 -23.64
N GLU A 173 2.79 13.89 -24.95
CA GLU A 173 2.62 15.02 -25.86
C GLU A 173 1.15 15.48 -25.94
N GLN A 174 0.20 14.54 -25.83
CA GLN A 174 -1.23 14.85 -25.82
C GLN A 174 -1.65 15.50 -24.50
N GLU A 175 -1.06 15.06 -23.38
CA GLU A 175 -1.26 15.67 -22.07
C GLU A 175 -0.80 17.12 -22.05
N ILE A 176 0.40 17.41 -22.56
CA ILE A 176 0.92 18.78 -22.67
C ILE A 176 0.02 19.66 -23.54
N LEU A 177 -0.49 19.12 -24.65
CA LEU A 177 -1.43 19.84 -25.52
C LEU A 177 -2.75 20.11 -24.80
N GLN A 178 -3.28 19.12 -24.08
CA GLN A 178 -4.51 19.27 -23.30
C GLN A 178 -4.35 20.34 -22.22
N ASP A 179 -3.27 20.27 -21.42
CA ASP A 179 -2.93 21.28 -20.42
C ASP A 179 -2.80 22.67 -21.05
N PHE A 180 -2.18 22.78 -22.24
CA PHE A 180 -2.09 24.05 -22.96
C PHE A 180 -3.45 24.62 -23.37
N PHE A 181 -4.37 23.78 -23.84
CA PHE A 181 -5.70 24.20 -24.28
C PHE A 181 -6.65 24.50 -23.11
N ASP A 182 -6.52 23.76 -22.00
CA ASP A 182 -7.31 23.95 -20.79
C ASP A 182 -6.81 25.14 -19.95
N GLU A 183 -5.49 25.35 -19.90
CA GLU A 183 -4.85 26.51 -19.29
C GLU A 183 -4.98 27.73 -20.24
N LYS A 184 -6.21 28.24 -20.41
CA LYS A 184 -6.56 29.46 -21.20
C LYS A 184 -5.96 30.77 -20.67
N ARG A 185 -4.85 30.72 -19.93
CA ARG A 185 -4.13 31.87 -19.36
C ARG A 185 -2.70 31.89 -19.90
N SER A 186 -2.47 32.76 -20.89
CA SER A 186 -1.18 33.05 -21.57
C SER A 186 0.04 33.30 -20.67
N LYS A 187 -0.09 33.38 -19.35
CA LYS A 187 0.97 33.76 -18.40
C LYS A 187 1.56 32.60 -17.58
N PHE A 188 1.02 31.39 -17.64
CA PHE A 188 1.61 30.23 -16.96
C PHE A 188 2.58 29.48 -17.88
N LYS A 189 3.78 29.21 -17.37
CA LYS A 189 4.78 28.41 -18.08
C LYS A 189 4.35 26.94 -18.04
N ILE A 190 4.13 26.35 -19.20
CA ILE A 190 3.97 24.91 -19.36
C ILE A 190 5.32 24.27 -18.96
N ALA A 191 5.29 23.36 -17.99
CA ALA A 191 6.46 22.59 -17.63
C ALA A 191 6.66 21.52 -18.72
N LEU A 192 7.69 21.71 -19.55
CA LEU A 192 8.12 20.68 -20.50
C LEU A 192 8.88 19.60 -19.72
N ALA A 193 8.51 18.34 -19.95
CA ALA A 193 9.12 17.15 -19.35
C ALA A 193 10.62 17.00 -19.70
#